data_AF-A0A349Z2B9-F1
#
_entry.id   AF-A0A349Z2B9-F1
#
_cell.length_a   1.000
_cell.length_b   1.000
_cell.length_c   1.000
_cell.angle_alpha   90.00
_cell.angle_beta   90.00
_cell.angle_gamma   90.00
#
_symmetry.space_group_name_H-M   'P 1'
#
loop_
_entity.id
_entity.type
_entity.pdbx_description
1 polymer ?
#
loop_
_entity_poly.entity_id
_entity_poly.type
_entity_poly.pdbx_seq_one_letter_code
_entity_poly.pdbx_strand_id
1 'polypeptide(L)'
;MSEEQNFVETQFLNAAATHLHQYPGCTPFVAVPRGHQLESIEAFQDSPNRIRKALKVQTPESFILYFNKFCNDDSMVVLNDDSQSVTGLLDYHGVAEPSWCEHEVKYACPKSREWDTWTRFNKHKFDQLAFAEFIEENIKDFAEPSGGELLEIATKFSVIRTAVFNSGVKLQSGEFEFQFSEQNNSKGTVTVPEKIAIGIAPFHNGTKYRISARLRYRLRDGELKIWFELIEPEKVLEDAFNEVKTVIRNGIDKVMMIEAAA
;
A
#
# COMPACT_ATOMS: atom_id res chain seq x y z
N MET A 1 -1.76 2.02 -37.17
CA MET A 1 -1.14 3.33 -36.82
C MET A 1 -0.13 3.87 -37.84
N SER A 2 0.31 3.09 -38.84
CA SER A 2 1.31 3.54 -39.85
C SER A 2 0.72 4.16 -41.12
N GLU A 3 -0.59 4.15 -41.33
CA GLU A 3 -1.21 4.68 -42.55
C GLU A 3 -1.80 6.07 -42.34
N GLU A 4 -2.49 6.33 -41.22
CA GLU A 4 -3.09 7.65 -40.96
C GLU A 4 -2.07 8.72 -40.57
N GLN A 5 -1.08 8.40 -39.73
CA GLN A 5 0.03 9.33 -39.44
C GLN A 5 0.82 9.66 -40.71
N ASN A 6 1.07 8.64 -41.53
CA ASN A 6 1.76 8.78 -42.80
C ASN A 6 0.91 9.54 -43.83
N PHE A 7 -0.42 9.44 -43.77
CA PHE A 7 -1.34 10.23 -44.58
C PHE A 7 -1.36 11.70 -44.14
N VAL A 8 -1.42 12.01 -42.85
CA VAL A 8 -1.37 13.38 -42.33
C VAL A 8 -0.02 14.04 -42.63
N GLU A 9 1.08 13.31 -42.46
CA GLU A 9 2.43 13.77 -42.79
C GLU A 9 2.59 13.95 -44.32
N THR A 10 2.05 13.05 -45.13
CA THR A 10 2.01 13.18 -46.60
C THR A 10 1.16 14.38 -47.04
N GLN A 11 0.01 14.63 -46.42
CA GLN A 11 -0.83 15.80 -46.69
C GLN A 11 -0.16 17.10 -46.27
N PHE A 12 0.54 17.12 -45.13
CA PHE A 12 1.34 18.26 -44.68
C PHE A 12 2.50 18.57 -45.64
N LEU A 13 3.23 17.54 -46.08
CA LEU A 13 4.27 17.67 -47.10
C LEU A 13 3.69 18.17 -48.43
N ASN A 14 2.53 17.65 -48.87
CA ASN A 14 1.87 18.05 -50.12
C ASN A 14 1.28 19.47 -50.07
N ALA A 15 0.78 19.92 -48.92
CA ALA A 15 0.30 21.29 -48.74
C ALA A 15 1.45 22.31 -48.80
N ALA A 16 2.63 21.93 -48.34
CA ALA A 16 3.85 22.75 -48.40
C ALA A 16 4.54 22.69 -49.78
N ALA A 17 4.28 21.65 -50.56
CA ALA A 17 4.89 21.31 -51.84
C ALA A 17 3.89 21.51 -53.01
N THR A 18 3.31 22.69 -53.13
CA THR A 18 2.19 22.93 -54.07
C THR A 18 2.60 22.99 -55.56
N HIS A 19 3.89 22.92 -55.90
CA HIS A 19 4.35 22.98 -57.29
C HIS A 19 5.56 22.08 -57.58
N LEU A 20 5.38 21.10 -58.48
CA LEU A 20 6.45 20.26 -59.01
C LEU A 20 7.19 21.02 -60.13
N HIS A 21 8.45 21.38 -59.90
CA HIS A 21 9.26 22.06 -60.90
C HIS A 21 9.87 21.04 -61.87
N GLN A 22 9.50 21.10 -63.14
CA GLN A 22 10.06 20.26 -64.20
C GLN A 22 10.70 21.14 -65.28
N TYR A 23 12.00 20.96 -65.51
CA TYR A 23 12.75 21.57 -66.60
C TYR A 23 13.38 20.48 -67.48
N PRO A 24 13.36 20.59 -68.82
CA PRO A 24 13.94 19.59 -69.70
C PRO A 24 15.43 19.36 -69.42
N GLY A 25 15.81 18.13 -69.09
CA GLY A 25 17.18 17.75 -68.77
C GLY A 25 17.56 17.77 -67.29
N CYS A 26 16.63 18.10 -66.38
CA CYS A 26 16.86 18.08 -64.92
C CYS A 26 15.98 17.04 -64.21
N THR A 27 16.46 16.52 -63.07
CA THR A 27 15.66 15.70 -62.14
C THR A 27 14.55 16.57 -61.54
N PRO A 28 13.28 16.16 -61.58
CA PRO A 28 12.19 16.90 -60.95
C PRO A 28 12.46 17.11 -59.46
N PHE A 29 12.14 18.29 -58.97
CA PHE A 29 12.27 18.62 -57.55
C PHE A 29 11.10 19.45 -57.06
N VAL A 30 10.88 19.43 -55.76
CA VAL A 30 9.88 20.28 -55.10
C VAL A 30 10.57 21.12 -54.04
N ALA A 31 10.22 22.41 -53.97
CA ALA A 31 10.65 23.29 -52.90
C ALA A 31 9.75 23.04 -51.68
N VAL A 32 10.31 22.42 -50.63
CA VAL A 32 9.63 22.27 -49.34
C VAL A 32 10.08 23.42 -48.42
N PRO A 33 9.18 24.26 -47.89
CA PRO A 33 9.54 25.32 -46.98
C PRO A 33 10.15 24.78 -45.69
N ARG A 34 11.32 25.28 -45.30
CA ARG A 34 12.00 24.91 -44.04
C ARG A 34 11.30 25.58 -42.85
N GLY A 35 11.01 24.81 -41.80
CA GLY A 35 10.60 25.34 -40.49
C GLY A 35 9.13 25.17 -40.10
N HIS A 36 8.35 24.32 -40.77
CA HIS A 36 6.99 24.01 -40.30
C HIS A 36 7.02 22.96 -39.17
N GLN A 37 6.08 23.09 -38.23
CA GLN A 37 5.88 22.16 -37.11
C GLN A 37 4.46 21.59 -37.18
N LEU A 38 4.32 20.32 -36.82
CA LEU A 38 3.01 19.68 -36.63
C LEU A 38 2.54 19.98 -35.21
N GLU A 39 1.41 20.68 -35.08
CA GLU A 39 0.77 20.93 -33.80
C GLU A 39 -0.59 20.22 -33.73
N SER A 40 -0.94 19.68 -32.56
CA SER A 40 -2.26 19.10 -32.34
C SER A 40 -3.29 20.21 -32.21
N ILE A 41 -4.39 20.09 -32.97
CA ILE A 41 -5.53 21.00 -32.87
C ILE A 41 -6.57 20.53 -31.85
N GLU A 42 -6.32 19.45 -31.12
CA GLU A 42 -7.24 18.88 -30.13
C GLU A 42 -7.66 19.90 -29.07
N ALA A 43 -6.79 20.88 -28.74
CA ALA A 43 -7.10 21.96 -27.80
C ALA A 43 -8.23 22.90 -28.27
N PHE A 44 -8.55 22.91 -29.56
CA PHE A 44 -9.61 23.73 -30.14
C PHE A 44 -10.92 22.95 -30.37
N GLN A 45 -10.96 21.67 -30.00
CA GLN A 45 -12.16 20.84 -30.08
C GLN A 45 -13.02 20.96 -28.81
N ASP A 46 -14.32 20.66 -28.93
CA ASP A 46 -15.24 20.69 -27.77
C ASP A 46 -14.90 19.61 -26.72
N SER A 47 -14.27 18.50 -27.15
CA SER A 47 -13.81 17.43 -26.28
C SER A 47 -12.55 16.76 -26.84
N PRO A 48 -11.68 16.19 -25.98
CA PRO A 48 -10.51 15.45 -26.44
C PRO A 48 -10.88 14.22 -27.26
N ASN A 49 -9.96 13.77 -28.11
CA ASN A 49 -10.18 12.62 -29.00
C ASN A 49 -10.11 11.27 -28.27
N ARG A 50 -9.45 11.23 -27.10
CA ARG A 50 -9.34 10.04 -26.26
C ARG A 50 -9.19 10.40 -24.79
N ILE A 51 -9.51 9.45 -23.91
CA ILE A 51 -9.30 9.60 -22.48
C ILE A 51 -7.81 9.42 -22.18
N ARG A 52 -7.22 10.38 -21.46
CA ARG A 52 -5.85 10.33 -20.94
C ARG A 52 -5.89 10.58 -19.45
N LYS A 53 -6.01 9.52 -18.66
CA LYS A 53 -6.24 9.64 -17.22
C LYS A 53 -5.68 8.46 -16.45
N ALA A 54 -4.84 8.77 -15.47
CA ALA A 54 -4.49 7.86 -14.39
C ALA A 54 -5.28 8.23 -13.12
N LEU A 55 -6.32 7.47 -12.79
CA LEU A 55 -7.15 7.71 -11.62
C LEU A 55 -6.67 6.88 -10.43
N LYS A 56 -6.39 7.53 -9.29
CA LYS A 56 -6.12 6.83 -8.02
C LYS A 56 -7.39 6.78 -7.18
N VAL A 57 -7.91 5.59 -6.95
CA VAL A 57 -9.10 5.37 -6.13
C VAL A 57 -8.70 4.90 -4.73
N GLN A 58 -9.61 5.04 -3.76
CA GLN A 58 -9.35 4.79 -2.34
C GLN A 58 -9.98 3.51 -1.81
N THR A 59 -10.90 2.88 -2.56
CA THR A 59 -11.61 1.67 -2.13
C THR A 59 -11.72 0.67 -3.28
N PRO A 60 -11.81 -0.64 -2.99
CA PRO A 60 -12.01 -1.65 -4.03
C PRO A 60 -13.35 -1.47 -4.76
N GLU A 61 -14.40 -0.98 -4.11
CA GLU A 61 -15.69 -0.70 -4.75
C GLU A 61 -15.59 0.43 -5.77
N SER A 62 -14.82 1.48 -5.44
CA SER A 62 -14.54 2.58 -6.36
C SER A 62 -13.73 2.12 -7.56
N PHE A 63 -12.78 1.20 -7.34
CA PHE A 63 -12.02 0.56 -8.41
C PHE A 63 -12.96 -0.21 -9.35
N ILE A 64 -13.76 -1.12 -8.79
CA ILE A 64 -14.72 -1.95 -9.54
C ILE A 64 -15.70 -1.09 -10.34
N LEU A 65 -16.29 -0.07 -9.70
CA LEU A 65 -17.26 0.83 -10.33
C LEU A 65 -16.64 1.58 -11.51
N TYR A 66 -15.43 2.14 -11.33
CA TYR A 66 -14.75 2.87 -12.38
C TYR A 66 -14.31 1.93 -13.50
N PHE A 67 -13.77 0.76 -13.16
CA PHE A 67 -13.31 -0.22 -14.12
C PHE A 67 -14.47 -0.72 -15.01
N ASN A 68 -15.56 -1.20 -14.40
CA ASN A 68 -16.73 -1.70 -15.14
C ASN A 68 -17.40 -0.62 -16.01
N LYS A 69 -17.23 0.67 -15.69
CA LYS A 69 -17.76 1.77 -16.49
C LYS A 69 -17.00 1.98 -17.80
N PHE A 70 -15.69 1.70 -17.81
CA PHE A 70 -14.81 2.07 -18.92
C PHE A 70 -14.09 0.88 -19.57
N CYS A 71 -14.21 -0.32 -19.02
CA CYS A 71 -13.55 -1.51 -19.57
C CYS A 71 -14.15 -1.92 -20.93
N ASN A 72 -13.30 -2.57 -21.72
CA ASN A 72 -13.62 -3.25 -22.97
C ASN A 72 -12.97 -4.65 -22.96
N ASP A 73 -13.11 -5.39 -24.06
CA ASP A 73 -12.61 -6.78 -24.16
C ASP A 73 -11.08 -6.90 -24.06
N ASP A 74 -10.35 -5.84 -24.41
CA ASP A 74 -8.87 -5.79 -24.37
C ASP A 74 -8.33 -5.20 -23.06
N SER A 75 -9.20 -4.75 -22.16
CA SER A 75 -8.78 -4.23 -20.85
C SER A 75 -8.06 -5.30 -20.04
N MET A 76 -7.26 -4.88 -19.06
CA MET A 76 -6.53 -5.81 -18.21
C MET A 76 -6.47 -5.31 -16.78
N VAL A 77 -6.54 -6.22 -15.81
CA VAL A 77 -6.24 -5.93 -14.41
C VAL A 77 -4.92 -6.59 -14.03
N VAL A 78 -4.00 -5.80 -13.49
CA VAL A 78 -2.74 -6.26 -12.92
C VAL A 78 -2.84 -6.20 -11.41
N LEU A 79 -2.63 -7.35 -10.78
CA LEU A 79 -2.53 -7.55 -9.34
C LEU A 79 -1.05 -7.65 -8.99
N ASN A 80 -0.56 -6.73 -8.16
CA ASN A 80 0.84 -6.67 -7.78
C ASN A 80 0.96 -6.92 -6.28
N ASP A 81 1.41 -8.14 -5.93
CA ASP A 81 1.58 -8.59 -4.54
C ASP A 81 2.70 -7.84 -3.80
N ASP A 82 3.81 -7.51 -4.48
CA ASP A 82 4.96 -6.80 -3.89
C ASP A 82 4.58 -5.41 -3.40
N SER A 83 3.79 -4.69 -4.19
CA SER A 83 3.34 -3.32 -3.90
C SER A 83 1.98 -3.26 -3.18
N GLN A 84 1.32 -4.41 -2.99
CA GLN A 84 -0.08 -4.52 -2.56
C GLN A 84 -0.97 -3.53 -3.33
N SER A 85 -0.95 -3.60 -4.66
CA SER A 85 -1.76 -2.70 -5.48
C SER A 85 -2.43 -3.40 -6.65
N VAL A 86 -3.54 -2.80 -7.08
CA VAL A 86 -4.34 -3.26 -8.20
C VAL A 86 -4.43 -2.15 -9.23
N THR A 87 -4.05 -2.45 -10.46
CA THR A 87 -4.03 -1.49 -11.57
C THR A 87 -4.89 -2.03 -12.70
N GLY A 88 -5.93 -1.30 -13.08
CA GLY A 88 -6.77 -1.56 -14.23
C GLY A 88 -6.31 -0.71 -15.40
N LEU A 89 -5.94 -1.36 -16.49
CA LEU A 89 -5.57 -0.75 -17.77
C LEU A 89 -6.80 -0.84 -18.68
N LEU A 90 -7.41 0.31 -18.98
CA LEU A 90 -8.72 0.38 -19.65
C LEU A 90 -8.59 0.47 -21.17
N ASP A 91 -7.51 1.09 -21.66
CA ASP A 91 -7.15 1.17 -23.08
C ASP A 91 -5.90 0.35 -23.37
N TYR A 92 -5.88 -0.91 -22.95
CA TYR A 92 -4.75 -1.81 -23.13
C TYR A 92 -4.68 -2.41 -24.55
N HIS A 93 -3.56 -3.05 -24.88
CA HIS A 93 -3.30 -3.59 -26.22
C HIS A 93 -4.22 -4.78 -26.55
N GLY A 94 -4.80 -4.78 -27.75
CA GLY A 94 -5.35 -5.98 -28.36
C GLY A 94 -4.24 -6.84 -28.98
N VAL A 95 -4.53 -8.12 -29.24
CA VAL A 95 -3.52 -9.10 -29.72
C VAL A 95 -2.84 -8.67 -31.02
N ALA A 96 -3.59 -8.06 -31.94
CA ALA A 96 -3.08 -7.57 -33.22
C ALA A 96 -3.00 -6.04 -33.30
N GLU A 97 -3.59 -5.33 -32.32
CA GLU A 97 -3.82 -3.89 -32.37
C GLU A 97 -3.27 -3.21 -31.11
N PRO A 98 -2.08 -2.60 -31.17
CA PRO A 98 -1.53 -1.90 -30.03
C PRO A 98 -2.34 -0.64 -29.73
N SER A 99 -2.73 -0.48 -28.46
CA SER A 99 -3.36 0.75 -27.92
C SER A 99 -2.34 1.68 -27.22
N TRP A 100 -2.80 2.87 -26.85
CA TRP A 100 -2.00 3.95 -26.23
C TRP A 100 -1.69 3.73 -24.74
N CYS A 101 -2.53 2.97 -24.03
CA CYS A 101 -2.35 2.64 -22.61
C CYS A 101 -2.21 3.87 -21.69
N GLU A 102 -3.04 4.90 -21.92
CA GLU A 102 -3.03 6.15 -21.14
C GLU A 102 -4.27 6.33 -20.24
N HIS A 103 -5.21 5.37 -20.25
CA HIS A 103 -6.36 5.33 -19.37
C HIS A 103 -6.20 4.20 -18.35
N GLU A 104 -5.78 4.55 -17.14
CA GLU A 104 -5.63 3.62 -16.03
C GLU A 104 -6.46 4.03 -14.81
N VAL A 105 -6.78 3.03 -13.99
CA VAL A 105 -7.27 3.20 -12.63
C VAL A 105 -6.39 2.37 -11.69
N LYS A 106 -5.98 2.95 -10.56
CA LYS A 106 -5.13 2.29 -9.57
C LYS A 106 -5.74 2.37 -8.18
N TYR A 107 -5.83 1.22 -7.53
CA TYR A 107 -6.11 1.08 -6.11
C TYR A 107 -4.83 0.59 -5.41
N ALA A 108 -4.25 1.43 -4.55
CA ALA A 108 -2.96 1.17 -3.92
C ALA A 108 -3.05 0.52 -2.52
N CYS A 109 -4.23 -0.03 -2.16
CA CYS A 109 -4.51 -0.62 -0.85
C CYS A 109 -3.86 0.15 0.32
N PRO A 110 -4.30 1.40 0.59
CA PRO A 110 -3.67 2.21 1.62
C PRO A 110 -3.73 1.50 2.97
N LYS A 111 -2.57 1.39 3.64
CA LYS A 111 -2.46 0.79 4.97
C LYS A 111 -3.25 1.60 5.99
N SER A 112 -3.77 0.92 7.01
CA SER A 112 -4.46 1.61 8.10
C SER A 112 -3.45 2.35 8.99
N ARG A 113 -3.92 3.36 9.71
CA ARG A 113 -3.09 4.09 10.69
C ARG A 113 -2.58 3.14 11.77
N GLU A 114 -3.44 2.24 12.24
CA GLU A 114 -3.11 1.24 13.24
C GLU A 114 -1.99 0.32 12.72
N TRP A 115 -2.10 -0.21 11.50
CA TRP A 115 -1.09 -1.06 10.90
C TRP A 115 0.27 -0.36 10.80
N ASP A 116 0.29 0.88 10.29
CA ASP A 116 1.51 1.67 10.20
C ASP A 116 2.12 1.96 11.59
N THR A 117 1.29 2.18 12.60
CA THR A 117 1.74 2.41 13.98
C THR A 117 2.41 1.16 14.54
N TRP A 118 1.74 0.00 14.47
CA TRP A 118 2.25 -1.25 15.01
C TRP A 118 3.49 -1.76 14.27
N THR A 119 3.55 -1.62 12.95
CA THR A 119 4.72 -2.00 12.17
C THR A 119 5.90 -1.07 12.41
N ARG A 120 5.67 0.25 12.53
CA ARG A 120 6.72 1.24 12.85
C ARG A 120 7.39 0.97 14.19
N PHE A 121 6.63 0.56 15.20
CA PHE A 121 7.15 0.28 16.55
C PHE A 121 7.54 -1.18 16.78
N ASN A 122 7.43 -2.05 15.76
CA ASN A 122 7.87 -3.43 15.85
C ASN A 122 9.37 -3.49 16.16
N LYS A 123 9.75 -4.22 17.23
CA LYS A 123 11.12 -4.33 17.77
C LYS A 123 11.70 -3.01 18.32
N HIS A 124 10.90 -1.95 18.41
CA HIS A 124 11.31 -0.70 19.04
C HIS A 124 11.35 -0.85 20.56
N LYS A 125 12.46 -0.44 21.19
CA LYS A 125 12.64 -0.54 22.64
C LYS A 125 12.09 0.70 23.33
N PHE A 126 11.09 0.49 24.16
CA PHE A 126 10.52 1.51 25.03
C PHE A 126 11.18 1.46 26.40
N ASP A 127 11.25 2.61 27.07
CA ASP A 127 11.30 2.61 28.52
C ASP A 127 9.88 2.39 29.10
N GLN A 128 9.79 2.33 30.42
CA GLN A 128 8.54 2.03 31.11
C GLN A 128 7.43 3.06 30.83
N LEU A 129 7.79 4.35 30.83
CA LEU A 129 6.82 5.43 30.63
C LEU A 129 6.30 5.43 29.19
N ALA A 130 7.22 5.40 28.22
CA ALA A 130 6.88 5.39 26.80
C ALA A 130 6.09 4.13 26.41
N PHE A 131 6.33 2.99 27.07
CA PHE A 131 5.53 1.78 26.84
C PHE A 131 4.11 1.91 27.39
N ALA A 132 3.93 2.51 28.56
CA ALA A 132 2.61 2.77 29.13
C ALA A 132 1.80 3.74 28.25
N GLU A 133 2.44 4.85 27.81
CA GLU A 133 1.84 5.81 26.88
C GLU A 133 1.44 5.13 25.56
N PHE A 134 2.31 4.27 25.01
CA PHE A 134 1.99 3.52 23.79
C PHE A 134 0.79 2.59 23.96
N ILE A 135 0.67 1.89 25.10
CA ILE A 135 -0.49 1.04 25.39
C ILE A 135 -1.75 1.89 25.53
N GLU A 136 -1.69 3.02 26.22
CA GLU A 136 -2.83 3.90 26.43
C GLU A 136 -3.37 4.48 25.12
N GLU A 137 -2.49 4.95 24.23
CA GLU A 137 -2.86 5.47 22.91
C GLU A 137 -3.49 4.42 21.99
N ASN A 138 -3.14 3.14 22.17
CA ASN A 138 -3.54 2.04 21.29
C ASN A 138 -4.41 0.99 22.02
N ILE A 139 -5.04 1.37 23.15
CA ILE A 139 -5.75 0.44 24.05
C ILE A 139 -6.84 -0.38 23.34
N LYS A 140 -7.49 0.21 22.32
CA LYS A 140 -8.57 -0.39 21.53
C LYS A 140 -8.09 -1.51 20.57
N ASP A 141 -6.79 -1.56 20.30
CA ASP A 141 -6.22 -2.50 19.33
C ASP A 141 -5.90 -3.85 19.97
N PHE A 142 -5.82 -3.93 21.31
CA PHE A 142 -5.52 -5.17 22.00
C PHE A 142 -6.72 -6.11 22.01
N ALA A 143 -6.53 -7.31 21.45
CA ALA A 143 -7.51 -8.39 21.47
C ALA A 143 -7.31 -9.31 22.69
N GLU A 144 -6.07 -9.59 23.08
CA GLU A 144 -5.76 -10.43 24.25
C GLU A 144 -4.32 -10.22 24.77
N PRO A 145 -4.09 -10.01 26.08
CA PRO A 145 -5.08 -9.62 27.07
C PRO A 145 -5.78 -8.32 26.66
N SER A 146 -6.86 -7.97 27.35
CA SER A 146 -7.54 -6.71 27.08
C SER A 146 -6.60 -5.51 27.31
N GLY A 147 -6.84 -4.41 26.60
CA GLY A 147 -6.02 -3.21 26.77
C GLY A 147 -6.00 -2.68 28.21
N GLY A 148 -7.09 -2.87 28.96
CA GLY A 148 -7.17 -2.49 30.38
C GLY A 148 -6.23 -3.31 31.27
N GLU A 149 -6.17 -4.63 31.08
CA GLU A 149 -5.25 -5.51 31.81
C GLU A 149 -3.78 -5.15 31.49
N LEU A 150 -3.48 -4.87 30.22
CA LEU A 150 -2.14 -4.45 29.82
C LEU A 150 -1.76 -3.07 30.36
N LEU A 151 -2.71 -2.13 30.42
CA LEU A 151 -2.48 -0.81 31.00
C LEU A 151 -2.22 -0.91 32.51
N GLU A 152 -2.92 -1.79 33.23
CA GLU A 152 -2.65 -2.05 34.65
C GLU A 152 -1.22 -2.58 34.84
N ILE A 153 -0.80 -3.53 33.99
CA ILE A 153 0.58 -4.06 33.99
C ILE A 153 1.60 -2.94 33.71
N ALA A 154 1.35 -2.11 32.69
CA ALA A 154 2.24 -1.00 32.31
C ALA A 154 2.35 0.08 33.42
N THR A 155 1.22 0.38 34.06
CA THR A 155 1.18 1.33 35.19
C THR A 155 1.98 0.80 36.36
N LYS A 156 1.84 -0.49 36.70
CA LYS A 156 2.66 -1.14 37.73
C LYS A 156 4.15 -1.03 37.42
N PHE A 157 4.57 -1.16 36.16
CA PHE A 157 5.97 -0.95 35.78
C PHE A 157 6.48 0.46 36.05
N SER A 158 5.67 1.49 35.79
CA SER A 158 6.07 2.90 35.97
C SER A 158 6.40 3.27 37.42
N VAL A 159 5.83 2.54 38.38
CA VAL A 159 6.01 2.72 39.83
C VAL A 159 7.31 2.05 40.31
N ILE A 160 7.80 1.03 39.60
CA ILE A 160 8.99 0.25 39.97
C ILE A 160 10.26 1.02 39.52
N ARG A 161 10.53 2.15 40.18
CA ARG A 161 11.71 3.00 39.91
C ARG A 161 12.96 2.63 40.71
N THR A 162 12.82 1.88 41.80
CA THR A 162 13.90 1.72 42.80
C THR A 162 14.08 0.28 43.33
N ALA A 163 13.29 -0.67 42.84
CA ALA A 163 13.44 -2.05 43.30
C ALA A 163 14.57 -2.75 42.56
N VAL A 164 15.44 -3.43 43.31
CA VAL A 164 16.30 -4.48 42.76
C VAL A 164 15.37 -5.53 42.19
N PHE A 165 15.17 -5.53 40.87
CA PHE A 165 14.49 -6.63 40.18
C PHE A 165 15.33 -7.88 40.44
N ASN A 166 14.90 -8.69 41.41
CA ASN A 166 15.45 -10.02 41.60
C ASN A 166 14.86 -10.90 40.51
N SER A 167 15.71 -11.23 39.53
CA SER A 167 15.52 -12.25 38.48
C SER A 167 14.07 -12.52 38.06
N GLY A 168 13.70 -12.10 36.84
CA GLY A 168 12.47 -12.58 36.22
C GLY A 168 12.51 -14.10 36.07
N VAL A 169 11.68 -14.81 36.83
CA VAL A 169 11.52 -16.27 36.66
C VAL A 169 10.53 -16.47 35.53
N LYS A 170 10.94 -17.20 34.48
CA LYS A 170 10.00 -17.66 33.46
C LYS A 170 9.10 -18.70 34.11
N LEU A 171 7.82 -18.38 34.27
CA LEU A 171 6.84 -19.32 34.78
C LEU A 171 6.62 -20.44 33.75
N GLN A 172 6.22 -21.62 34.20
CA GLN A 172 5.89 -22.74 33.29
C GLN A 172 4.77 -22.34 32.29
N SER A 173 3.96 -21.33 32.62
CA SER A 173 2.93 -20.71 31.76
C SER A 173 3.48 -19.86 30.60
N GLY A 174 4.80 -19.61 30.54
CA GLY A 174 5.41 -18.72 29.56
C GLY A 174 5.44 -17.26 29.99
N GLU A 175 4.78 -16.88 31.09
CA GLU A 175 4.80 -15.52 31.63
C GLU A 175 6.13 -15.19 32.32
N PHE A 176 6.40 -13.89 32.47
CA PHE A 176 7.51 -13.40 33.28
C PHE A 176 6.98 -12.74 34.54
N GLU A 177 7.50 -13.15 35.69
CA GLU A 177 7.16 -12.54 36.97
C GLU A 177 8.29 -11.58 37.39
N PHE A 178 7.94 -10.33 37.64
CA PHE A 178 8.85 -9.34 38.21
C PHE A 178 8.56 -9.15 39.69
N GLN A 179 9.55 -9.42 40.54
CA GLN A 179 9.46 -9.13 41.97
C GLN A 179 10.06 -7.75 42.26
N PHE A 180 9.34 -6.94 43.04
CA PHE A 180 9.80 -5.62 43.45
C PHE A 180 9.56 -5.38 44.95
N SER A 181 10.42 -4.56 45.56
CA SER A 181 10.28 -4.09 46.95
C SER A 181 10.06 -2.59 46.96
N GLU A 182 8.99 -2.14 47.58
CA GLU A 182 8.73 -0.72 47.79
C GLU A 182 9.45 -0.22 49.06
N GLN A 183 9.59 1.10 49.18
CA GLN A 183 10.32 1.78 50.26
C GLN A 183 9.73 1.52 51.66
N ASN A 184 8.51 0.97 51.73
CA ASN A 184 7.82 0.57 52.96
C ASN A 184 7.95 -0.94 53.28
N ASN A 185 8.89 -1.66 52.64
CA ASN A 185 9.12 -3.10 52.84
C ASN A 185 7.95 -4.00 52.38
N SER A 186 6.99 -3.47 51.63
CA SER A 186 5.98 -4.23 50.87
C SER A 186 6.66 -4.89 49.66
N LYS A 187 6.49 -6.21 49.54
CA LYS A 187 6.90 -6.99 48.37
C LYS A 187 5.70 -7.11 47.43
N GLY A 188 5.89 -6.77 46.17
CA GLY A 188 4.89 -6.91 45.12
C GLY A 188 5.41 -7.78 43.97
N THR A 189 4.48 -8.36 43.22
CA THR A 189 4.78 -9.14 42.01
C THR A 189 3.96 -8.60 40.84
N VAL A 190 4.57 -8.52 39.67
CA VAL A 190 3.90 -8.18 38.41
C VAL A 190 4.13 -9.31 37.42
N THR A 191 3.04 -9.95 37.00
CA THR A 191 3.08 -10.96 35.95
C THR A 191 2.84 -10.31 34.60
N VAL A 192 3.69 -10.61 33.63
CA VAL A 192 3.61 -10.08 32.27
C VAL A 192 3.51 -11.22 31.27
N PRO A 193 2.54 -11.16 30.34
CA PRO A 193 2.40 -12.20 29.33
C PRO A 193 3.58 -12.17 28.35
N GLU A 194 4.07 -13.35 27.94
CA GLU A 194 5.09 -13.44 26.88
C GLU A 194 4.52 -13.16 25.48
N LYS A 195 3.20 -13.31 25.32
CA LYS A 195 2.50 -13.03 24.06
C LYS A 195 1.28 -12.17 24.29
N ILE A 196 1.06 -11.26 23.36
CA ILE A 196 -0.16 -10.47 23.22
C ILE A 196 -0.74 -10.71 21.83
N ALA A 197 -2.01 -10.38 21.65
CA ALA A 197 -2.71 -10.40 20.38
C ALA A 197 -3.36 -9.04 20.13
N ILE A 198 -3.19 -8.55 18.91
CA ILE A 198 -3.67 -7.25 18.43
C ILE A 198 -4.72 -7.53 17.35
N GLY A 199 -5.83 -6.80 17.37
CA GLY A 199 -6.95 -6.91 16.43
C GLY A 199 -7.07 -5.66 15.55
N ILE A 200 -6.28 -5.58 14.48
CA ILE A 200 -6.21 -4.40 13.61
C ILE A 200 -6.41 -4.78 12.14
N ALA A 201 -6.90 -3.85 11.33
CA ALA A 201 -7.02 -4.05 9.88
C ALA A 201 -5.72 -3.64 9.19
N PRO A 202 -5.13 -4.46 8.29
CA PRO A 202 -3.94 -4.07 7.54
C PRO A 202 -4.19 -2.89 6.59
N PHE A 203 -5.33 -2.89 5.89
CA PHE A 203 -5.74 -1.83 4.98
C PHE A 203 -6.85 -0.95 5.57
N HIS A 204 -6.92 0.29 5.10
CA HIS A 204 -7.97 1.23 5.48
C HIS A 204 -9.34 0.69 5.09
N ASN A 205 -10.30 0.72 6.04
CA ASN A 205 -11.64 0.12 5.91
C ASN A 205 -11.66 -1.39 5.58
N GLY A 206 -10.54 -2.09 5.79
CA GLY A 206 -10.45 -3.54 5.59
C GLY A 206 -10.91 -4.35 6.81
N THR A 207 -10.91 -5.66 6.63
CA THR A 207 -11.19 -6.63 7.69
C THR A 207 -10.11 -6.59 8.77
N LYS A 208 -10.49 -6.72 10.04
CA LYS A 208 -9.56 -6.81 11.17
C LYS A 208 -8.97 -8.21 11.27
N TYR A 209 -7.66 -8.28 11.47
CA TYR A 209 -6.92 -9.50 11.67
C TYR A 209 -6.36 -9.57 13.08
N ARG A 210 -6.31 -10.79 13.62
CA ARG A 210 -5.65 -11.08 14.88
C ARG A 210 -4.17 -11.35 14.64
N ILE A 211 -3.32 -10.45 15.10
CA ILE A 211 -1.86 -10.51 14.96
C ILE A 211 -1.27 -10.81 16.33
N SER A 212 -0.50 -11.89 16.44
CA SER A 212 0.22 -12.17 17.68
C SER A 212 1.52 -11.38 17.74
N ALA A 213 1.90 -10.91 18.92
CA ALA A 213 3.20 -10.30 19.17
C ALA A 213 3.84 -10.92 20.42
N ARG A 214 5.16 -11.08 20.42
CA ARG A 214 5.91 -11.49 21.60
C ARG A 214 6.33 -10.27 22.39
N LEU A 215 6.02 -10.21 23.67
CA LEU A 215 6.62 -9.22 24.56
C LEU A 215 8.01 -9.69 24.98
N ARG A 216 8.94 -8.75 24.91
CA ARG A 216 10.34 -8.95 25.26
C ARG A 216 10.76 -7.84 26.21
N TYR A 217 11.72 -8.17 27.05
CA TYR A 217 12.33 -7.19 27.93
C TYR A 217 13.82 -7.43 28.07
N ARG A 218 14.50 -6.40 28.55
CA ARG A 218 15.89 -6.47 28.99
C ARG A 218 16.06 -5.53 30.18
N LEU A 219 16.65 -6.07 31.25
CA LEU A 219 17.09 -5.30 32.40
C LEU A 219 18.62 -5.22 32.38
N ARG A 220 19.17 -4.01 32.39
CA ARG A 220 20.62 -3.80 32.47
C ARG A 220 20.90 -2.52 33.24
N ASP A 221 21.83 -2.56 34.20
CA ASP A 221 22.27 -1.39 34.97
C ASP A 221 21.11 -0.61 35.64
N GLY A 222 20.05 -1.32 36.05
CA GLY A 222 18.85 -0.73 36.65
C GLY A 222 17.82 -0.19 35.64
N GLU A 223 18.12 -0.21 34.34
CA GLU A 223 17.21 0.24 33.28
C GLU A 223 16.44 -0.94 32.67
N LEU A 224 15.10 -0.88 32.73
CA LEU A 224 14.20 -1.81 32.07
C LEU A 224 13.82 -1.27 30.68
N LYS A 225 14.10 -2.05 29.64
CA LYS A 225 13.59 -1.83 28.28
C LYS A 225 12.59 -2.92 27.93
N ILE A 226 11.45 -2.54 27.36
CA ILE A 226 10.38 -3.44 26.92
C ILE A 226 10.13 -3.20 25.43
N TRP A 227 9.84 -4.25 24.67
CA TRP A 227 9.42 -4.14 23.27
C TRP A 227 8.51 -5.30 22.89
N PHE A 228 7.80 -5.12 21.78
CA PHE A 228 7.05 -6.20 21.16
C PHE A 228 7.68 -6.61 19.83
N GLU A 229 7.49 -7.87 19.46
CA GLU A 229 7.89 -8.44 18.17
C GLU A 229 6.66 -9.05 17.50
N LEU A 230 6.15 -8.41 16.45
CA LEU A 230 5.04 -8.95 15.65
C LEU A 230 5.44 -10.31 15.06
N ILE A 231 4.55 -11.29 15.16
CA ILE A 231 4.74 -12.64 14.63
C ILE A 231 4.14 -12.69 13.23
N GLU A 232 5.00 -12.91 12.24
CA GLU A 232 4.63 -13.09 10.83
C GLU A 232 3.66 -12.02 10.28
N PRO A 233 3.90 -10.71 10.50
CA PRO A 233 2.99 -9.66 10.04
C PRO A 233 2.82 -9.65 8.51
N GLU A 234 3.83 -10.05 7.74
CA GLU A 234 3.74 -10.10 6.29
C GLU A 234 2.68 -11.09 5.79
N LYS A 235 2.51 -12.25 6.45
CA LYS A 235 1.46 -13.21 6.08
C LYS A 235 0.06 -12.64 6.28
N VAL A 236 -0.13 -11.86 7.33
CA VAL A 236 -1.41 -11.18 7.59
C VAL A 236 -1.70 -10.14 6.50
N LEU A 237 -0.67 -9.43 6.04
CA LEU A 237 -0.78 -8.46 4.95
C LEU A 237 -1.09 -9.14 3.61
N GLU A 238 -0.43 -10.27 3.31
CA GLU A 238 -0.71 -11.12 2.14
C GLU A 238 -2.15 -11.65 2.16
N ASP A 239 -2.62 -12.17 3.29
CA ASP A 239 -3.98 -12.67 3.44
C ASP A 239 -5.03 -11.56 3.24
N ALA A 240 -4.78 -10.38 3.80
CA ALA A 240 -5.63 -9.22 3.58
C ALA A 240 -5.65 -8.77 2.12
N PHE A 241 -4.52 -8.87 1.41
CA PHE A 241 -4.47 -8.53 -0.01
C PHE A 241 -5.19 -9.58 -0.85
N ASN A 242 -5.09 -10.87 -0.49
CA ASN A 242 -5.87 -11.95 -1.12
C ASN A 242 -7.38 -11.75 -0.97
N GLU A 243 -7.85 -11.20 0.16
CA GLU A 243 -9.25 -10.81 0.33
C GLU A 243 -9.65 -9.70 -0.65
N VAL A 244 -8.82 -8.65 -0.78
CA VAL A 244 -9.02 -7.58 -1.78
C VAL A 244 -9.05 -8.14 -3.21
N LYS A 245 -8.11 -9.03 -3.57
CA LYS A 245 -8.08 -9.70 -4.87
C LYS A 245 -9.39 -10.46 -5.12
N THR A 246 -9.93 -11.12 -4.10
CA THR A 246 -11.20 -11.85 -4.19
C THR A 246 -12.39 -10.92 -4.41
N VAL A 247 -12.46 -9.80 -3.68
CA VAL A 247 -13.50 -8.78 -3.86
C VAL A 247 -13.48 -8.24 -5.30
N ILE A 248 -12.30 -7.93 -5.84
CA ILE A 248 -12.15 -7.40 -7.20
C ILE A 248 -12.49 -8.46 -8.25
N ARG A 249 -12.03 -9.70 -8.09
CA ARG A 249 -12.37 -10.84 -8.96
C ARG A 249 -13.87 -11.10 -9.03
N ASN A 250 -14.59 -10.93 -7.91
CA ASN A 250 -16.04 -11.11 -7.86
C ASN A 250 -16.82 -9.91 -8.41
N GLY A 251 -16.21 -8.72 -8.45
CA GLY A 251 -16.86 -7.48 -8.88
C GLY A 251 -16.68 -7.14 -10.36
N ILE A 252 -15.72 -7.77 -11.04
CA ILE A 252 -15.40 -7.51 -12.45
C ILE A 252 -15.59 -8.81 -13.25
N ASP A 253 -16.46 -8.75 -14.24
CA ASP A 253 -16.73 -9.88 -15.14
C ASP A 253 -15.78 -9.88 -16.35
N LYS A 254 -15.33 -11.08 -16.76
CA LYS A 254 -14.80 -11.39 -18.12
C LYS A 254 -13.59 -10.58 -18.61
N VAL A 255 -12.77 -10.02 -17.73
CA VAL A 255 -11.52 -9.36 -18.12
C VAL A 255 -10.29 -10.14 -17.66
N MET A 256 -9.23 -10.13 -18.45
CA MET A 256 -7.95 -10.75 -18.09
C MET A 256 -7.41 -10.12 -16.81
N MET A 257 -7.16 -10.96 -15.80
CA MET A 257 -6.49 -10.56 -14.57
C MET A 257 -5.20 -11.34 -14.43
N ILE A 258 -4.08 -10.64 -14.28
CA ILE A 258 -2.76 -11.26 -14.13
C ILE A 258 -2.09 -10.81 -12.84
N GLU A 259 -1.27 -11.69 -12.27
CA GLU A 259 -0.37 -11.36 -11.18
C GLU A 259 0.99 -11.01 -11.79
N ALA A 260 1.44 -9.76 -11.60
CA ALA A 260 2.70 -9.29 -12.16
C ALA A 260 3.32 -8.19 -11.28
N ALA A 261 4.63 -8.26 -11.12
CA ALA A 261 5.46 -7.15 -10.65
C ALA A 261 5.96 -6.36 -11.87
N ALA A 262 5.99 -5.03 -11.75
CA ALA A 262 6.60 -4.16 -12.76
C ALA A 262 8.12 -4.11 -12.59
#